data_AF-A0A812MH27-F1
#
_entry.id   AF-A0A812MH27-F1
#
_cell.length_a   1.000
_cell.length_b   1.000
_cell.length_c   1.000
_cell.angle_alpha   90.00
_cell.angle_beta   90.00
_cell.angle_gamma   90.00
#
_symmetry.space_group_name_H-M   'P 1'
#
loop_
_entity.id
_entity.type
_entity.pdbx_description
1 polymer ?
#
loop_
_entity_poly.entity_id
_entity_poly.type
_entity_poly.pdbx_seq_one_letter_code
_entity_poly.pdbx_strand_id
1 'polypeptide(L)'
;VQLSPTYPLQNDFLQVQTEDDVGAVPRPVGHGWNLYGIPGDSSSPSRFVRLFYLRGYGMKANPPKSFEDAVVLGTALLNNVFIPFGSVAADPRSPGDGPELTDYGVLKSPQ
;
A
#
# COMPACT_ATOMS: atom_id res chain seq x y z
N VAL A 1 6.92 34.88 30.77
CA VAL A 1 7.70 33.91 29.98
C VAL A 1 6.98 32.58 30.09
N GLN A 2 6.50 32.03 28.97
CA GLN A 2 5.77 30.76 28.96
C GLN A 2 6.81 29.63 28.99
N LEU A 3 6.85 28.87 30.08
CA LEU A 3 7.86 27.85 30.38
C LEU A 3 7.39 26.41 30.09
N SER A 4 6.33 26.26 29.30
CA SER A 4 5.82 24.95 28.93
C SER A 4 6.69 24.38 27.79
N PRO A 5 7.29 23.19 27.93
CA PRO A 5 8.03 22.58 26.84
C PRO A 5 7.07 22.26 25.70
N THR A 6 7.27 22.88 24.55
CA THR A 6 6.61 22.50 23.30
C THR A 6 7.18 21.14 22.91
N TYR A 7 6.35 20.10 22.94
CA TYR A 7 6.75 18.79 22.41
C TYR A 7 7.13 18.92 20.93
N PRO A 8 8.15 18.19 20.45
CA PRO A 8 8.49 18.19 19.04
C PRO A 8 7.27 17.76 18.21
N LEU A 9 7.00 18.50 17.14
CA LEU A 9 5.94 18.15 16.19
C LEU A 9 6.35 16.89 15.40
N GLN A 10 5.39 16.24 14.74
CA GLN A 10 5.61 14.98 14.00
C GLN A 10 6.76 15.03 12.96
N ASN A 11 7.19 16.22 12.56
CA ASN A 11 8.26 16.48 11.59
C ASN A 11 9.43 17.30 12.14
N ASP A 12 9.59 17.41 13.46
CA ASP A 12 10.81 17.98 14.05
C ASP A 12 11.95 16.98 13.90
N PHE A 13 12.81 17.20 12.90
CA PHE A 13 13.95 16.35 12.61
C PHE A 13 15.24 16.92 13.21
N LEU A 14 16.03 16.05 13.85
CA LEU A 14 17.39 16.36 14.27
C LEU A 14 18.24 16.65 13.03
N GLN A 15 18.63 17.91 12.85
CA GLN A 15 19.59 18.32 11.83
C GLN A 15 20.98 18.36 12.47
N VAL A 16 21.83 17.42 12.09
CA VAL A 16 23.26 17.46 12.45
C VAL A 16 23.96 18.17 11.31
N GLN A 17 24.48 19.37 11.56
CA GLN A 17 25.36 20.07 10.63
C GLN A 17 26.70 19.33 10.63
N THR A 18 27.09 18.73 9.51
CA THR A 18 28.44 18.17 9.34
C THR A 18 29.34 19.25 8.74
N GLU A 19 30.56 19.40 9.27
CA GLU A 19 31.51 20.44 8.83
C GLU A 19 32.04 20.16 7.41
N ASP A 20 32.13 18.88 7.05
CA ASP A 20 32.35 18.42 5.68
C ASP A 20 30.98 18.18 5.01
N ASP A 21 30.88 18.42 3.72
CA ASP A 21 29.66 18.33 2.89
C ASP A 21 29.19 16.87 2.68
N VAL A 22 29.07 16.08 3.76
CA VAL A 22 28.78 14.63 3.77
C VAL A 22 27.32 14.32 3.43
N GLY A 23 26.53 15.33 3.07
CA GLY A 23 25.16 15.19 2.57
C GLY A 23 24.08 15.12 3.67
N ALA A 24 22.83 15.22 3.24
CA ALA A 24 21.67 15.19 4.14
C ALA A 24 21.29 13.76 4.53
N VAL A 25 21.00 13.52 5.81
CA VAL A 25 20.41 12.26 6.29
C VAL A 25 19.14 11.95 5.49
N PRO A 26 18.98 10.75 4.88
CA PRO A 26 17.78 10.39 4.13
C PRO A 26 16.51 10.57 4.97
N ARG A 27 15.52 11.30 4.43
CA ARG A 27 14.27 11.61 5.13
C ARG A 27 13.09 11.05 4.34
N PRO A 28 12.10 10.44 5.00
CA PRO A 28 10.84 10.12 4.34
C PRO A 28 10.14 11.43 3.93
N VAL A 29 9.80 11.56 2.65
CA VAL A 29 9.14 12.76 2.10
C VAL A 29 7.64 12.80 2.46
N GLY A 30 7.10 11.70 3.01
CA GLY A 30 5.71 11.58 3.42
C GLY A 30 5.41 10.26 4.12
N HIS A 31 4.13 9.86 4.12
CA HIS A 31 3.71 8.55 4.65
C HIS A 31 3.90 7.43 3.60
N GLY A 32 3.89 6.18 4.03
CA GLY A 32 3.90 5.01 3.14
C GLY A 32 5.29 4.54 2.68
N TRP A 33 6.36 5.26 3.02
CA TRP A 33 7.74 4.83 2.72
C TRP A 33 8.14 3.53 3.42
N ASN A 34 7.45 3.16 4.50
CA ASN A 34 7.62 1.87 5.18
C ASN A 34 7.08 0.67 4.37
N LEU A 35 6.33 0.93 3.31
CA LEU A 35 5.85 -0.08 2.36
C LEU A 35 6.77 -0.23 1.14
N TYR A 36 7.89 0.51 1.13
CA TYR A 36 8.89 0.40 0.07
C TYR A 36 9.44 -1.04 0.02
N GLY A 37 9.33 -1.67 -1.15
CA GLY A 37 9.69 -3.08 -1.36
C GLY A 37 8.50 -4.02 -1.54
N ILE A 38 7.26 -3.58 -1.31
CA ILE A 38 6.08 -4.33 -1.76
C ILE A 38 6.03 -4.28 -3.29
N PRO A 39 5.93 -5.43 -3.98
CA PRO A 39 5.89 -5.46 -5.44
C PRO A 39 4.58 -4.82 -5.96
N GLY A 40 4.71 -4.04 -7.03
CA GLY A 40 3.63 -3.24 -7.61
C GLY A 40 3.11 -3.73 -8.97
N ASP A 41 3.72 -4.76 -9.55
CA ASP A 41 3.28 -5.34 -10.83
C ASP A 41 2.07 -6.28 -10.68
N SER A 42 1.42 -6.58 -11.81
CA SER A 42 0.18 -7.39 -11.85
C SER A 42 0.39 -8.90 -11.80
N SER A 43 1.63 -9.40 -11.69
CA SER A 43 1.88 -10.84 -11.68
C SER A 43 1.22 -11.52 -10.47
N SER A 44 0.86 -12.79 -10.64
CA SER A 44 0.27 -13.63 -9.59
C SER A 44 1.05 -13.58 -8.24
N PRO A 45 2.40 -13.78 -8.21
CA PRO A 45 3.14 -13.69 -6.95
C PRO A 45 3.12 -12.27 -6.33
N SER A 46 3.23 -11.22 -7.15
CA SER A 46 3.23 -9.84 -6.67
C SER A 46 1.88 -9.46 -6.05
N ARG A 47 0.78 -9.82 -6.70
CA ARG A 47 -0.58 -9.62 -6.15
C ARG A 47 -0.78 -10.36 -4.83
N PHE A 48 -0.30 -11.61 -4.73
CA PHE A 48 -0.35 -12.37 -3.48
C PHE A 48 0.40 -11.67 -2.35
N VAL A 49 1.65 -11.27 -2.57
CA VAL A 49 2.47 -10.59 -1.55
C VAL A 49 1.82 -9.29 -1.09
N ARG A 50 1.34 -8.48 -2.05
CA ARG A 50 0.68 -7.20 -1.76
C ARG A 50 -0.57 -7.39 -0.91
N LEU A 51 -1.45 -8.32 -1.27
CA LEU A 51 -2.66 -8.60 -0.49
C LEU A 51 -2.35 -9.20 0.88
N PHE A 52 -1.45 -10.17 0.95
CA PHE A 52 -1.05 -10.83 2.19
C PHE A 52 -0.55 -9.80 3.21
N TYR A 53 0.35 -8.93 2.78
CA TYR A 53 0.92 -7.89 3.62
C TYR A 53 -0.14 -6.86 4.06
N LEU A 54 -0.89 -6.28 3.12
CA LEU A 54 -1.87 -5.23 3.41
C LEU A 54 -3.00 -5.75 4.32
N ARG A 55 -3.50 -6.98 4.07
CA ARG A 55 -4.48 -7.63 4.94
C ARG A 55 -3.90 -7.83 6.35
N GLY A 56 -2.71 -8.41 6.44
CA GLY A 56 -2.07 -8.71 7.73
C GLY A 56 -1.85 -7.44 8.56
N TYR A 57 -1.34 -6.38 7.94
CA TYR A 57 -1.10 -5.11 8.59
C TYR A 57 -2.39 -4.39 8.99
N GLY A 58 -3.39 -4.35 8.10
CA GLY A 58 -4.70 -3.74 8.39
C GLY A 58 -5.41 -4.42 9.56
N MET A 59 -5.45 -5.75 9.56
CA MET A 59 -6.02 -6.54 10.65
C MET A 59 -5.28 -6.37 11.98
N LYS A 60 -3.95 -6.17 11.94
CA LYS A 60 -3.14 -5.94 13.14
C LYS A 60 -3.34 -4.53 13.70
N ALA A 61 -3.39 -3.52 12.84
CA ALA A 61 -3.43 -2.12 13.25
C ALA A 61 -4.84 -1.66 13.67
N ASN A 62 -5.86 -1.99 12.88
CA ASN A 62 -7.25 -1.64 13.15
C ASN A 62 -8.20 -2.68 12.54
N PRO A 63 -8.43 -3.83 13.21
CA PRO A 63 -9.33 -4.85 12.71
C PRO A 63 -10.77 -4.33 12.57
N PRO A 64 -11.52 -4.75 11.52
CA PRO A 64 -12.92 -4.36 11.32
C PRO A 64 -13.79 -4.66 12.54
N LYS A 65 -14.65 -3.72 12.94
CA LYS A 65 -15.53 -3.86 14.11
C LYS A 65 -16.99 -4.13 13.73
N SER A 66 -17.35 -3.83 12.49
CA SER A 66 -18.67 -4.05 11.92
C SER A 66 -18.58 -4.85 10.61
N PHE A 67 -19.74 -5.29 10.12
CA PHE A 67 -19.84 -5.92 8.80
C PHE A 67 -19.45 -4.93 7.70
N GLU A 68 -19.89 -3.68 7.82
CA GLU A 68 -19.60 -2.59 6.90
C GLU A 68 -18.08 -2.32 6.84
N ASP A 69 -17.41 -2.29 7.98
CA ASP A 69 -15.94 -2.14 8.03
C ASP A 69 -15.23 -3.28 7.29
N ALA A 70 -15.74 -4.50 7.41
CA ALA A 70 -15.17 -5.67 6.75
C ALA A 70 -15.39 -5.62 5.24
N VAL A 71 -16.54 -5.15 4.78
CA VAL A 71 -16.81 -4.89 3.35
C VAL A 71 -15.86 -3.82 2.83
N VAL A 72 -15.72 -2.69 3.53
CA VAL A 72 -14.80 -1.61 3.15
C VAL A 72 -13.36 -2.11 3.05
N LEU A 73 -12.88 -2.85 4.06
CA LEU A 73 -11.54 -3.45 4.03
C LEU A 73 -11.38 -4.42 2.86
N GLY A 74 -12.35 -5.31 2.65
CA GLY A 74 -12.34 -6.28 1.55
C GLY A 74 -12.27 -5.60 0.18
N THR A 75 -13.09 -4.58 -0.05
CA THR A 75 -13.09 -3.80 -1.29
C THR A 75 -11.77 -3.06 -1.48
N ALA A 76 -11.24 -2.43 -0.45
CA ALA A 76 -9.96 -1.71 -0.52
C ALA A 76 -8.77 -2.64 -0.85
N LEU A 77 -8.80 -3.88 -0.32
CA LEU A 77 -7.81 -4.90 -0.66
C LEU A 77 -7.93 -5.33 -2.12
N LEU A 78 -9.15 -5.63 -2.61
CA LEU A 78 -9.36 -6.00 -4.02
C LEU A 78 -8.95 -4.88 -4.98
N ASN A 79 -9.20 -3.62 -4.64
CA ASN A 79 -8.77 -2.46 -5.44
C ASN A 79 -7.25 -2.35 -5.58
N ASN A 80 -6.46 -2.88 -4.65
CA ASN A 80 -4.99 -2.85 -4.75
C ASN A 80 -4.42 -3.79 -5.80
N VAL A 81 -5.22 -4.75 -6.28
CA VAL A 81 -4.81 -5.75 -7.27
C VAL A 81 -5.74 -5.80 -8.48
N PHE A 82 -6.59 -4.78 -8.63
CA PHE A 82 -7.46 -4.63 -9.78
C PHE A 82 -6.60 -4.38 -11.02
N ILE A 83 -6.88 -5.08 -12.11
CA ILE A 83 -6.14 -4.98 -13.37
C ILE A 83 -6.97 -4.14 -14.35
N PRO A 84 -6.58 -2.87 -14.60
CA PRO A 84 -7.26 -2.05 -15.59
C PRO A 84 -7.05 -2.60 -17.00
N PHE A 85 -8.05 -2.46 -17.85
CA PHE A 85 -7.94 -2.83 -19.26
C PHE A 85 -6.75 -2.13 -19.92
N GLY A 86 -5.93 -2.90 -20.64
CA GLY A 86 -4.74 -2.42 -21.35
C GLY A 86 -3.48 -2.27 -20.49
N SER A 87 -3.55 -2.54 -19.17
CA SER A 87 -2.35 -2.54 -18.31
C SER A 87 -1.49 -3.80 -18.46
N VAL A 88 -2.08 -4.91 -18.90
CA VAL A 88 -1.40 -6.19 -19.14
C VAL A 88 -1.75 -6.67 -20.55
N ALA A 89 -0.74 -6.95 -21.37
CA ALA A 89 -0.91 -7.36 -22.76
C ALA A 89 -1.40 -8.82 -22.87
N ALA A 90 -2.01 -9.15 -24.01
CA ALA A 90 -2.38 -10.52 -24.36
C ALA A 90 -1.15 -11.43 -24.49
N ASP A 91 -1.31 -12.73 -24.22
CA ASP A 91 -0.26 -13.72 -24.44
C ASP A 91 -0.14 -14.01 -25.95
N PRO A 92 1.02 -13.73 -26.59
CA PRO A 92 1.22 -14.03 -28.02
C PRO A 92 1.14 -15.54 -28.34
N ARG A 93 1.25 -16.41 -27.33
CA ARG A 93 1.13 -17.87 -27.47
C ARG A 93 -0.32 -18.36 -27.39
N SER A 94 -1.25 -17.49 -27.01
CA SER A 94 -2.69 -17.80 -26.92
C SER A 94 -3.49 -16.81 -27.78
N PRO A 95 -3.42 -16.91 -29.13
CA PRO A 95 -4.09 -15.98 -30.03
C PRO A 95 -5.61 -16.15 -29.90
N GLY A 96 -6.27 -15.15 -29.32
CA GLY A 96 -7.70 -15.17 -29.02
C GLY A 96 -8.01 -14.76 -27.58
N ASP A 97 -7.03 -14.88 -26.69
CA ASP A 97 -7.11 -14.31 -25.36
C ASP A 97 -6.82 -12.80 -25.45
N GLY A 98 -7.74 -11.98 -24.93
CA GLY A 98 -7.58 -10.53 -24.92
C GLY A 98 -6.50 -10.08 -23.93
N PRO A 99 -6.23 -8.77 -23.84
CA PRO A 99 -5.47 -8.21 -22.73
C PRO A 99 -6.08 -8.63 -21.38
N GLU A 100 -5.25 -9.02 -20.41
CA GLU A 100 -5.73 -9.40 -19.07
C GLU A 100 -6.37 -8.19 -18.38
N LEU A 101 -7.54 -8.40 -17.78
CA LEU A 101 -8.29 -7.41 -17.02
C LEU A 101 -9.02 -8.07 -15.86
N THR A 102 -9.43 -7.25 -14.89
CA THR A 102 -10.39 -7.69 -13.87
C THR A 102 -11.82 -7.38 -14.32
N ASP A 103 -12.56 -8.41 -14.74
CA ASP A 103 -13.96 -8.25 -15.19
C ASP A 103 -14.90 -7.87 -14.03
N TYR A 104 -14.76 -8.54 -12.89
CA TYR A 104 -15.56 -8.28 -11.70
C TYR A 104 -14.84 -8.71 -10.42
N GLY A 105 -15.17 -8.07 -9.30
CA GLY A 105 -14.77 -8.45 -7.96
C GLY A 105 -15.99 -8.72 -7.09
N VAL A 106 -15.99 -9.82 -6.33
CA VAL A 106 -17.13 -10.22 -5.49
C VAL A 106 -16.66 -10.41 -4.05
N LEU A 107 -17.45 -9.90 -3.12
CA LEU A 107 -17.36 -10.21 -1.70
C LEU A 107 -18.57 -11.04 -1.30
N LYS A 108 -18.33 -12.18 -0.64
CA LYS A 108 -19.39 -13.04 -0.12
C LYS A 108 -19.35 -13.03 1.41
N SER A 109 -20.50 -12.75 2.03
CA SER A 109 -20.69 -12.93 3.47
C SER A 109 -21.32 -14.30 3.74
N PRO A 110 -20.87 -15.04 4.76
CA PRO A 110 -21.54 -16.25 5.23
C PRO A 110 -22.69 -15.96 6.20
N GLN A 111 -22.89 -14.71 6.64
CA GLN A 111 -24.05 -14.32 7.45
C GLN A 111 -25.34 -14.34 6.64
#